data_AF-A0A7V6UEK9-F1
#
_entry.id   AF-A0A7V6UEK9-F1
#
_cell.length_a   1.000
_cell.length_b   1.000
_cell.length_c   1.000
_cell.angle_alpha   90.00
_cell.angle_beta   90.00
_cell.angle_gamma   90.00
#
_symmetry.space_group_name_H-M   'P 1'
#
loop_
_entity.id
_entity.type
_entity.pdbx_description
1 polymer ?
#
loop_
_entity_poly.entity_id
_entity_poly.type
_entity_poly.pdbx_seq_one_letter_code
_entity_poly.pdbx_strand_id
1 'polypeptide(L)'
;MIIREISYDFLHNRYSAEAFPESHPELVFNIRNFKDDYNIVLWRHQARNDFEPILKDIYKYPEKCTFSAEPDRDEILDLQLDFQGKIPDYITAKVPIEIDIAIRYGLTKENEKHEHEKLLDLIDFIKDKKMQITFIMVEYNQSGQYFKIPEESLHEINDADDLSKWLFYDKD
;
A
#
# COMPACT_ATOMS: atom_id res chain seq x y z
N MET A 1 -4.82 30.85 -23.84
CA MET A 1 -3.96 29.66 -23.97
C MET A 1 -4.80 28.59 -24.61
N ILE A 2 -4.33 27.98 -25.70
CA ILE A 2 -5.07 26.97 -26.45
C ILE A 2 -4.33 25.64 -26.27
N ILE A 3 -5.07 24.59 -25.88
CA ILE A 3 -4.56 23.21 -25.84
C ILE A 3 -4.99 22.56 -27.15
N ARG A 4 -4.03 22.07 -27.94
CA ARG A 4 -4.28 21.61 -29.31
C ARG A 4 -4.46 20.11 -29.42
N GLU A 5 -3.63 19.36 -28.73
CA GLU A 5 -3.61 17.90 -28.84
C GLU A 5 -3.32 17.31 -27.47
N ILE A 6 -4.14 16.34 -27.09
CA ILE A 6 -3.90 15.44 -25.96
C ILE A 6 -3.74 14.06 -26.57
N SER A 7 -2.54 13.51 -26.50
CA SER A 7 -2.24 12.16 -26.98
C SER A 7 -1.96 11.24 -25.79
N TYR A 8 -2.42 10.00 -25.91
CA TYR A 8 -2.26 8.97 -24.88
C TYR A 8 -1.43 7.81 -25.42
N ASP A 9 -0.31 7.53 -24.77
CA ASP A 9 0.57 6.41 -25.04
C ASP A 9 0.12 5.20 -24.22
N PHE A 10 -0.54 4.25 -24.89
CA PHE A 10 -1.03 3.02 -24.28
C PHE A 10 0.09 2.10 -23.79
N LEU A 11 1.29 2.15 -24.38
CA LEU A 11 2.40 1.27 -24.00
C LEU A 11 2.99 1.67 -22.65
N HIS A 12 2.97 2.97 -22.34
CA HIS A 12 3.59 3.52 -21.13
C HIS A 12 2.60 4.18 -20.17
N ASN A 13 1.30 4.17 -20.47
CA ASN A 13 0.23 4.86 -19.72
C ASN A 13 0.55 6.35 -19.49
N ARG A 14 0.82 7.08 -20.58
CA ARG A 14 1.26 8.49 -20.50
C ARG A 14 0.41 9.42 -21.35
N TYR A 15 0.05 10.56 -20.76
CA TYR A 15 -0.51 11.67 -21.51
C TYR A 15 0.60 12.64 -21.94
N SER A 16 0.46 13.18 -23.15
CA SER A 16 1.20 14.33 -23.63
C SER A 16 0.24 15.40 -24.11
N ALA A 17 0.57 16.66 -23.86
CA ALA A 17 -0.23 17.79 -24.32
C ALA A 17 0.65 18.87 -24.95
N GLU A 18 0.15 19.46 -26.02
CA GLU A 18 0.72 20.67 -26.63
C GLU A 18 -0.19 21.87 -26.36
N ALA A 19 0.41 22.93 -25.81
CA ALA A 19 -0.28 24.19 -25.53
C ALA A 19 0.49 25.39 -26.07
N PHE A 20 -0.21 26.46 -26.44
CA PHE A 20 0.42 27.72 -26.85
C PHE A 20 -0.41 28.94 -26.42
N PRO A 21 0.22 30.13 -26.28
CA PRO A 21 -0.48 31.38 -26.07
C PRO A 21 -1.32 31.72 -27.30
N GLU A 22 -2.54 32.22 -27.09
CA GLU A 22 -3.48 32.53 -28.18
C GLU A 22 -2.92 33.58 -29.16
N SER A 23 -2.10 34.51 -28.66
CA SER A 23 -1.44 35.55 -29.45
C SER A 23 -0.10 35.11 -30.08
N HIS A 24 0.43 33.94 -29.71
CA HIS A 24 1.76 33.45 -30.14
C HIS A 24 1.75 31.93 -30.40
N PRO A 25 1.05 31.45 -31.44
CA PRO A 25 0.95 30.01 -31.75
C PRO A 25 2.29 29.36 -32.12
N GLU A 26 3.31 30.15 -32.44
CA GLU A 26 4.69 29.70 -32.65
C GLU A 26 5.39 29.24 -31.36
N LEU A 27 4.91 29.68 -30.19
CA LEU A 27 5.45 29.29 -28.89
C LEU A 27 4.73 28.04 -28.37
N VAL A 28 5.28 26.87 -28.70
CA VAL A 28 4.72 25.57 -28.29
C VAL A 28 5.30 25.12 -26.95
N PHE A 29 4.45 25.04 -25.93
CA PHE A 29 4.72 24.37 -24.68
C PHE A 29 4.37 22.89 -24.83
N ASN A 30 5.41 22.06 -24.84
CA ASN A 30 5.27 20.61 -24.78
C ASN A 30 5.25 20.18 -23.32
N ILE A 31 4.16 19.54 -22.89
CA ILE A 31 4.14 18.87 -21.59
C ILE A 31 4.06 17.35 -21.84
N ARG A 32 5.13 16.65 -21.47
CA ARG A 32 5.34 15.23 -21.78
C ARG A 32 5.46 14.42 -20.49
N ASN A 33 5.09 13.13 -20.57
CA ASN A 33 5.29 12.13 -19.52
C ASN A 33 4.47 12.32 -18.23
N PHE A 34 3.17 12.65 -18.34
CA PHE A 34 2.29 12.51 -17.18
C PHE A 34 1.86 11.06 -17.03
N LYS A 35 2.29 10.42 -15.94
CA LYS A 35 1.71 9.18 -15.47
C LYS A 35 0.42 9.52 -14.75
N ASP A 36 -0.68 8.92 -15.19
CA ASP A 36 -1.94 9.04 -14.46
C ASP A 36 -1.86 8.15 -13.21
N ASP A 37 -1.38 8.72 -12.11
CA ASP A 37 -1.33 8.06 -10.80
C ASP A 37 -2.71 8.06 -10.11
N TYR A 38 -3.79 8.49 -10.79
CA TYR A 38 -5.13 8.58 -10.20
C TYR A 38 -5.62 7.22 -9.67
N ASN A 39 -5.35 6.13 -10.38
CA ASN A 39 -5.66 4.78 -9.90
C ASN A 39 -4.90 4.44 -8.63
N ILE A 40 -3.60 4.76 -8.55
CA ILE A 40 -2.77 4.52 -7.35
C ILE A 40 -3.31 5.31 -6.17
N VAL A 41 -3.65 6.58 -6.37
CA VAL A 41 -4.23 7.44 -5.32
C VAL A 41 -5.59 6.91 -4.86
N LEU A 42 -6.43 6.43 -5.78
CA LEU A 42 -7.72 5.84 -5.45
C LEU A 42 -7.56 4.54 -4.66
N TRP A 43 -6.71 3.62 -5.10
CA TRP A 43 -6.47 2.34 -4.41
C TRP A 43 -5.85 2.54 -3.03
N ARG A 44 -4.91 3.46 -2.89
CA ARG A 44 -4.40 3.90 -1.59
C ARG A 44 -5.52 4.37 -0.68
N HIS A 45 -6.43 5.20 -1.21
CA HIS A 45 -7.55 5.70 -0.43
C HIS A 45 -8.51 4.56 -0.01
N GLN A 46 -8.81 3.62 -0.90
CA GLN A 46 -9.62 2.44 -0.61
C GLN A 46 -8.97 1.55 0.46
N ALA A 47 -7.72 1.13 0.24
CA ALA A 47 -6.97 0.29 1.17
C ALA A 47 -6.90 0.95 2.55
N ARG A 48 -6.56 2.24 2.63
CA ARG A 48 -6.55 2.97 3.89
C ARG A 48 -7.91 2.93 4.60
N ASN A 49 -9.02 3.15 3.88
CA ASN A 49 -10.35 3.13 4.48
C ASN A 49 -10.75 1.74 4.99
N ASP A 50 -10.24 0.68 4.36
CA ASP A 50 -10.50 -0.71 4.78
C ASP A 50 -9.63 -1.10 5.99
N PHE A 51 -8.37 -0.69 6.04
CA PHE A 51 -7.45 -1.02 7.13
C PHE A 51 -7.62 -0.12 8.37
N GLU A 52 -8.00 1.15 8.21
CA GLU A 52 -8.10 2.09 9.33
C GLU A 52 -9.04 1.61 10.46
N PRO A 53 -10.24 1.04 10.19
CA PRO A 53 -11.11 0.52 11.24
C PRO A 53 -10.49 -0.64 12.03
N ILE A 54 -9.92 -1.64 11.35
CA ILE A 54 -9.35 -2.82 12.01
C ILE A 54 -8.08 -2.43 12.79
N LEU A 55 -7.24 -1.57 12.24
CA LEU A 55 -6.04 -1.10 12.93
C LEU A 55 -6.36 -0.24 14.16
N LYS A 56 -7.46 0.55 14.15
CA LYS A 56 -7.93 1.27 15.34
C LYS A 56 -8.45 0.33 16.43
N ASP A 57 -9.05 -0.78 16.05
CA ASP A 57 -9.56 -1.78 17.00
C ASP A 57 -8.40 -2.54 17.67
N ILE A 58 -7.43 -2.97 16.85
CA ILE A 58 -6.23 -3.70 17.26
C ILE A 58 -5.28 -2.79 18.06
N TYR A 59 -5.02 -1.57 17.58
CA TYR A 59 -4.12 -0.59 18.20
C TYR A 59 -4.92 0.59 18.77
N LYS A 60 -5.55 0.36 19.92
CA LYS A 60 -6.42 1.32 20.65
C LYS A 60 -5.77 2.67 21.02
N TYR A 61 -4.46 2.82 20.83
CA TYR A 61 -3.67 4.03 21.12
C TYR A 61 -3.03 4.58 19.84
N PRO A 62 -3.80 5.23 18.96
CA PRO A 62 -3.31 5.73 17.68
C PRO A 62 -2.20 6.78 17.81
N GLU A 63 -2.02 7.43 18.98
CA GLU A 63 -0.90 8.33 19.23
C GLU A 63 0.45 7.61 19.40
N LYS A 64 0.41 6.29 19.63
CA LYS A 64 1.58 5.42 19.79
C LYS A 64 1.84 4.56 18.56
N CYS A 65 0.99 4.64 17.54
CA CYS A 65 1.05 3.80 16.37
C CYS A 65 0.91 4.67 15.12
N THR A 66 1.80 4.51 14.16
CA THR A 66 1.59 5.03 12.80
C THR A 66 1.41 3.85 11.86
N PHE A 67 0.53 3.98 10.87
CA PHE A 67 0.32 2.93 9.88
C PHE A 67 0.25 3.51 8.47
N SER A 68 0.64 2.70 7.51
CA SER A 68 0.40 2.89 6.08
C SER A 68 -0.10 1.59 5.46
N ALA A 69 -1.01 1.72 4.50
CA ALA A 69 -1.46 0.65 3.64
C ALA A 69 -1.40 1.20 2.21
N GLU A 70 -0.40 0.77 1.46
CA GLU A 70 0.04 1.42 0.24
C GLU A 70 0.10 0.41 -0.91
N PRO A 71 -0.38 0.76 -2.12
CA PRO A 71 -0.19 -0.09 -3.27
C PRO A 71 1.30 -0.22 -3.61
N ASP A 72 1.79 -1.46 -3.80
CA ASP A 72 3.17 -1.73 -4.19
C ASP A 72 3.43 -1.18 -5.60
N ARG A 73 4.19 -0.10 -5.67
CA ARG A 73 4.38 0.63 -6.91
C ARG A 73 5.18 -0.15 -7.94
N ASP A 74 6.06 -1.04 -7.50
CA ASP A 74 6.93 -1.79 -8.41
C ASP A 74 6.13 -2.97 -9.00
N GLU A 75 5.30 -3.64 -8.22
CA GLU A 75 4.45 -4.73 -8.73
C GLU A 75 3.26 -4.24 -9.57
N ILE A 76 2.73 -3.05 -9.29
CA ILE A 76 1.63 -2.48 -10.08
C ILE A 76 2.02 -2.16 -11.52
N LEU A 77 3.31 -1.92 -11.78
CA LEU A 77 3.81 -1.66 -13.14
C LEU A 77 3.61 -2.86 -14.07
N ASP A 78 3.56 -4.08 -13.51
CA ASP A 78 3.38 -5.32 -14.25
C ASP A 78 1.90 -5.73 -14.39
N LEU A 79 0.98 -5.04 -13.70
CA LEU A 79 -0.45 -5.30 -13.83
C LEU A 79 -0.98 -4.77 -15.18
N GLN A 80 -1.29 -5.69 -16.09
CA GLN A 80 -2.07 -5.37 -17.29
C GLN A 80 -3.53 -5.09 -16.92
N LEU A 81 -3.80 -3.85 -16.57
CA LEU A 81 -5.13 -3.42 -16.12
C LEU A 81 -5.98 -3.08 -17.35
N ASP A 82 -6.95 -3.95 -17.65
CA ASP A 82 -7.98 -3.68 -18.66
C ASP A 82 -9.00 -2.68 -18.08
N PHE A 83 -8.68 -1.39 -18.17
CA PHE A 83 -9.57 -0.33 -17.73
C PHE A 83 -10.67 -0.08 -18.77
N GLN A 84 -11.63 -1.00 -18.87
CA GLN A 84 -12.88 -0.76 -19.60
C GLN A 84 -13.77 0.23 -18.83
N GLY A 85 -13.40 1.50 -18.84
CA GLY A 85 -14.24 2.64 -18.45
C GLY A 85 -14.64 2.75 -16.96
N LYS A 86 -14.10 1.90 -16.07
CA LYS A 86 -14.26 2.01 -14.61
C LYS A 86 -12.95 1.65 -13.92
N ILE A 87 -12.57 2.42 -12.89
CA ILE A 87 -11.44 2.05 -12.05
C ILE A 87 -11.93 0.97 -11.06
N PRO A 88 -11.36 -0.23 -11.10
CA PRO A 88 -11.78 -1.33 -10.24
C PRO A 88 -11.35 -1.11 -8.79
N ASP A 89 -12.03 -1.81 -7.89
CA ASP A 89 -11.62 -1.95 -6.49
C ASP A 89 -10.27 -2.68 -6.41
N TYR A 90 -9.38 -2.26 -5.50
CA TYR A 90 -8.01 -2.79 -5.41
C TYR A 90 -7.97 -4.30 -5.12
N ILE A 91 -8.94 -4.83 -4.37
CA ILE A 91 -9.05 -6.27 -4.09
C ILE A 91 -9.42 -7.02 -5.36
N THR A 92 -10.44 -6.53 -6.10
CA THR A 92 -10.86 -7.16 -7.36
C THR A 92 -9.80 -7.06 -8.45
N ALA A 93 -9.05 -5.97 -8.47
CA ALA A 93 -7.94 -5.72 -9.38
C ALA A 93 -6.67 -6.49 -9.01
N LYS A 94 -6.68 -7.20 -7.87
CA LYS A 94 -5.52 -7.94 -7.36
C LYS A 94 -4.29 -7.05 -7.23
N VAL A 95 -4.50 -5.83 -6.74
CA VAL A 95 -3.42 -4.88 -6.51
C VAL A 95 -2.73 -5.27 -5.21
N PRO A 96 -1.42 -5.60 -5.24
CA PRO A 96 -0.66 -5.91 -4.05
C PRO A 96 -0.51 -4.67 -3.16
N ILE A 97 -0.75 -4.85 -1.86
CA ILE A 97 -0.66 -3.81 -0.83
C ILE A 97 0.50 -4.11 0.12
N GLU A 98 1.33 -3.12 0.39
CA GLU A 98 2.29 -3.09 1.48
C GLU A 98 1.63 -2.52 2.74
N ILE A 99 1.81 -3.18 3.87
CA ILE A 99 1.29 -2.73 5.17
C ILE A 99 2.47 -2.47 6.08
N ASP A 100 2.65 -1.23 6.52
CA ASP A 100 3.65 -0.87 7.53
C ASP A 100 2.97 -0.32 8.77
N ILE A 101 3.41 -0.81 9.93
CA ILE A 101 2.92 -0.41 11.24
C ILE A 101 4.15 -0.11 12.10
N ALA A 102 4.29 1.12 12.58
CA ALA A 102 5.36 1.50 13.50
C ALA A 102 4.78 1.81 14.88
N ILE A 103 5.32 1.13 15.88
CA ILE A 103 4.84 1.11 17.25
C ILE A 103 5.90 1.73 18.15
N ARG A 104 5.50 2.77 18.89
CA ARG A 104 6.42 3.58 19.70
C ARG A 104 6.84 2.93 21.02
N TYR A 105 6.29 1.78 21.38
CA TYR A 105 6.69 1.02 22.57
C TYR A 105 7.44 -0.24 22.16
N GLY A 106 8.25 -0.78 23.08
CA GLY A 106 9.03 -2.00 22.83
C GLY A 106 8.18 -3.27 22.93
N LEU A 107 8.54 -4.29 22.17
CA LEU A 107 8.06 -5.65 22.38
C LEU A 107 8.79 -6.25 23.59
N THR A 108 8.03 -6.79 24.55
CA THR A 108 8.53 -7.37 25.79
C THR A 108 7.84 -8.70 26.04
N LYS A 109 8.41 -9.57 26.87
CA LYS A 109 7.77 -10.83 27.26
C LYS A 109 6.37 -10.66 27.87
N GLU A 110 6.08 -9.48 28.42
CA GLU A 110 4.80 -9.19 29.07
C GLU A 110 3.70 -8.83 28.05
N ASN A 111 4.05 -8.19 26.93
CA ASN A 111 3.09 -7.80 25.89
C ASN A 111 3.14 -8.66 24.62
N GLU A 112 4.18 -9.50 24.44
CA GLU A 112 4.44 -10.28 23.23
C GLU A 112 3.23 -11.08 22.76
N LYS A 113 2.61 -11.84 23.67
CA LYS A 113 1.40 -12.61 23.35
C LYS A 113 0.27 -11.72 22.82
N HIS A 114 0.05 -10.57 23.43
CA HIS A 114 -1.00 -9.64 23.01
C HIS A 114 -0.68 -9.00 21.65
N GLU A 115 0.59 -8.69 21.40
CA GLU A 115 1.03 -8.19 20.09
C GLU A 115 0.92 -9.26 18.99
N HIS A 116 1.16 -10.54 19.30
CA HIS A 116 0.92 -11.64 18.37
C HIS A 116 -0.58 -11.78 18.06
N GLU A 117 -1.45 -11.75 19.07
CA GLU A 117 -2.91 -11.80 18.88
C GLU A 117 -3.40 -10.68 17.94
N LYS A 118 -2.90 -9.45 18.15
CA LYS A 118 -3.17 -8.32 17.26
C LYS A 118 -2.76 -8.57 15.81
N LEU A 119 -1.57 -9.13 15.60
CA LEU A 119 -1.08 -9.42 14.27
C LEU A 119 -1.86 -10.56 13.60
N LEU A 120 -2.33 -11.54 14.38
CA LEU A 120 -3.25 -12.58 13.88
C LEU A 120 -4.58 -11.98 13.43
N ASP A 121 -5.17 -11.08 14.21
CA ASP A 121 -6.44 -10.43 13.85
C ASP A 121 -6.30 -9.68 12.50
N LEU A 122 -5.15 -9.03 12.27
CA LEU A 122 -4.85 -8.37 11.00
C LEU A 122 -4.68 -9.38 9.85
N ILE A 123 -3.98 -10.49 10.09
CA ILE A 123 -3.79 -11.56 9.09
C ILE A 123 -5.12 -12.21 8.71
N ASP A 124 -5.98 -12.47 9.69
CA ASP A 124 -7.30 -13.06 9.47
C ASP A 124 -8.21 -12.11 8.69
N PHE A 125 -8.15 -10.80 8.98
CA PHE A 125 -8.84 -9.79 8.18
C PHE A 125 -8.38 -9.80 6.71
N ILE A 126 -7.07 -9.86 6.45
CA ILE A 126 -6.49 -9.91 5.10
C ILE A 126 -6.96 -11.18 4.36
N LYS A 127 -6.92 -12.34 5.04
CA LYS A 127 -7.36 -13.63 4.50
C LYS A 127 -8.86 -13.66 4.19
N ASP A 128 -9.71 -13.18 5.09
CA ASP A 128 -11.17 -13.13 4.92
C ASP A 128 -11.55 -12.28 3.71
N LYS A 129 -10.89 -11.13 3.57
CA LYS A 129 -11.10 -10.19 2.46
C LYS A 129 -10.44 -10.62 1.16
N LYS A 130 -9.61 -11.68 1.19
CA LYS A 130 -8.84 -12.20 0.05
C LYS A 130 -8.01 -11.09 -0.61
N MET A 131 -7.42 -10.22 0.21
CA MET A 131 -6.56 -9.15 -0.28
C MET A 131 -5.23 -9.72 -0.73
N GLN A 132 -4.69 -9.16 -1.81
CA GLN A 132 -3.31 -9.42 -2.19
C GLN A 132 -2.43 -8.42 -1.45
N ILE A 133 -1.42 -8.92 -0.75
CA ILE A 133 -0.42 -8.08 -0.07
C ILE A 133 0.95 -8.40 -0.66
N THR A 134 1.92 -7.49 -0.54
CA THR A 134 3.33 -7.83 -0.75
C THR A 134 3.93 -8.33 0.56
N PHE A 135 3.74 -7.57 1.62
CA PHE A 135 4.16 -7.94 2.98
C PHE A 135 3.41 -7.13 4.06
N ILE A 136 3.49 -7.62 5.29
CA ILE A 136 3.17 -6.91 6.53
C ILE A 136 4.48 -6.65 7.27
N MET A 137 4.72 -5.39 7.62
CA MET A 137 5.82 -4.94 8.46
C MET A 137 5.26 -4.33 9.75
N VAL A 138 5.73 -4.82 10.90
CA VAL A 138 5.37 -4.26 12.22
C VAL A 138 6.65 -3.99 13.00
N GLU A 139 7.01 -2.72 13.17
CA GLU A 139 8.24 -2.28 13.85
C GLU A 139 7.95 -1.79 15.28
N TYR A 140 8.74 -2.24 16.25
CA TYR A 140 8.71 -1.80 17.65
C TYR A 140 9.95 -0.96 17.96
N ASN A 141 9.84 0.35 17.70
CA ASN A 141 10.97 1.27 17.61
C ASN A 141 11.82 1.38 18.89
N GLN A 142 11.27 1.05 20.06
CA GLN A 142 12.03 1.10 21.32
C GLN A 142 12.86 -0.15 21.61
N SER A 143 12.54 -1.28 20.96
CA SER A 143 13.30 -2.52 21.13
C SER A 143 14.10 -2.92 19.89
N GLY A 144 13.94 -2.20 18.76
CA GLY A 144 14.58 -2.55 17.49
C GLY A 144 14.09 -3.89 16.95
N GLN A 145 12.90 -4.34 17.38
CA GLN A 145 12.31 -5.60 16.95
C GLN A 145 11.26 -5.33 15.90
N TYR A 146 11.13 -6.23 14.92
CA TYR A 146 10.08 -6.10 13.92
C TYR A 146 9.60 -7.46 13.42
N PHE A 147 8.34 -7.51 12.99
CA PHE A 147 7.82 -8.60 12.18
C PHE A 147 7.88 -8.20 10.71
N LYS A 148 8.38 -9.08 9.86
CA LYS A 148 8.26 -8.96 8.40
C LYS A 148 7.67 -10.24 7.84
N ILE A 149 6.44 -10.17 7.35
CA ILE A 149 5.67 -11.33 6.87
C ILE A 149 5.33 -11.11 5.40
N PRO A 150 5.96 -11.83 4.47
CA PRO A 150 5.63 -11.73 3.05
C PRO A 150 4.32 -12.48 2.73
N GLU A 151 3.70 -12.16 1.59
CA GLU A 151 2.42 -12.75 1.14
C GLU A 151 2.44 -14.28 1.20
N GLU A 152 3.49 -14.88 0.64
CA GLU A 152 3.62 -16.32 0.49
C GLU A 152 3.65 -17.02 1.84
N SER A 153 3.90 -16.33 2.95
CA SER A 153 3.98 -16.92 4.28
C SER A 153 2.71 -16.75 5.10
N LEU A 154 1.74 -15.94 4.65
CA LEU A 154 0.49 -15.73 5.39
C LEU A 154 -0.27 -17.03 5.65
N HIS A 155 -0.24 -17.96 4.71
CA HIS A 155 -0.94 -19.24 4.83
C HIS A 155 -0.31 -20.21 5.83
N GLU A 156 0.96 -19.97 6.20
CA GLU A 156 1.69 -20.78 7.18
C GLU A 156 1.39 -20.35 8.62
N ILE A 157 0.86 -19.14 8.82
CA ILE A 157 0.57 -18.57 10.13
C ILE A 157 -0.87 -18.87 10.52
N ASN A 158 -1.06 -19.71 11.54
CA ASN A 158 -2.39 -20.07 12.06
C ASN A 158 -2.58 -19.66 13.52
N ASP A 159 -1.49 -19.47 14.26
CA ASP A 159 -1.52 -19.11 15.67
C ASP A 159 -0.33 -18.20 16.06
N ALA A 160 -0.31 -17.82 17.34
CA ALA A 160 0.67 -16.87 17.87
C ALA A 160 2.08 -17.46 17.94
N ASP A 161 2.22 -18.78 17.97
CA ASP A 161 3.53 -19.43 18.03
C ASP A 161 4.19 -19.39 16.64
N ASP A 162 3.40 -19.51 15.56
CA ASP A 162 3.88 -19.38 14.18
C ASP A 162 4.51 -18.01 13.90
N LEU A 163 3.98 -16.93 14.50
CA LEU A 163 4.48 -15.57 14.32
C LEU A 163 5.91 -15.37 14.80
N SER A 164 6.37 -16.18 15.76
CA SER A 164 7.72 -16.07 16.33
C SER A 164 8.82 -16.32 15.30
N LYS A 165 8.53 -17.06 14.23
CA LYS A 165 9.45 -17.33 13.11
C LYS A 165 9.75 -16.08 12.27
N TRP A 166 8.87 -15.08 12.36
CA TRP A 166 8.90 -13.85 11.57
C TRP A 166 9.36 -12.64 12.39
N LEU A 167 9.77 -12.84 13.64
CA LEU A 167 10.33 -11.81 14.50
C LEU A 167 11.83 -11.65 14.24
N PHE A 168 12.23 -10.44 13.88
CA PHE A 168 13.60 -10.04 13.59
C PHE A 168 14.06 -8.92 14.53
N TYR A 169 15.36 -8.64 14.46
CA TYR A 169 16.03 -7.59 15.21
C TYR A 169 16.82 -6.73 14.23
N ASP A 170 16.66 -5.42 14.31
CA ASP A 170 17.58 -4.49 13.66
C ASP A 170 18.96 -4.68 14.28
N LYS A 171 19.97 -4.86 13.42
CA LYS A 171 21.36 -4.89 13.88
C LYS A 171 21.78 -3.45 14.14
N ASP A 172 22.09 -3.16 15.40
CA ASP A 172 22.87 -1.97 15.79
C ASP A 172 24.18 -1.86 15.00
#